data_AF-A0AA96R148-F1
#
_entry.id   AF-A0AA96R148-F1
#
_cell.length_a   1.000
_cell.length_b   1.000
_cell.length_c   1.000
_cell.angle_alpha   90.00
_cell.angle_beta   90.00
_cell.angle_gamma   90.00
#
_symmetry.space_group_name_H-M   'P 1'
#
loop_
_entity.id
_entity.type
_entity.pdbx_description
1 polymer ?
#
loop_
_entity_poly.entity_id
_entity_poly.type
_entity_poly.pdbx_seq_one_letter_code
_entity_poly.pdbx_strand_id
1 'polypeptide(L)'
;MKSRSLALVLALAAVIGSAPPSAAAATGGVPVSQEAAMYPKAVRLAHSGAANGRLLLTTTGFPSGGPVGAISESVDGGITYRRVGAVADETAKTGLCCTTLFELPQRIGSLEPGTLLWAGSTGQDGADRRMSLRVWRSTDVGRTWSLLSTAVRASGTGGLWEPEFSVDAAGRLVLHYADEGLPGRSQMLARVSSTDGVTWAQRTTTVAGTAAGHRPGMPSVRRLPGGAYLMAYEVCGFGGAALDLAAGRLPGGQRPLPRRPQRRDRRRNPVADLGLQRAAAAALAAPPGRHPAQPAVRPLPGLTERRDRQRHPAAALGLQRLPRATPHPCLIGALPLRSPPCSGASPPSRPP
;
A
#
# COMPACT_ATOMS: atom_id res chain seq x y z
N MET A 1 -12.65 -75.60 -2.71
CA MET A 1 -11.20 -75.29 -2.78
C MET A 1 -10.90 -74.60 -4.11
N LYS A 2 -10.23 -73.42 -4.06
CA LYS A 2 -9.29 -72.82 -5.05
C LYS A 2 -9.73 -72.82 -6.53
N SER A 3 -9.84 -71.70 -7.24
CA SER A 3 -8.72 -70.86 -7.74
C SER A 3 -9.32 -69.92 -8.82
N ARG A 4 -9.36 -68.59 -8.61
CA ARG A 4 -8.45 -67.56 -9.18
C ARG A 4 -8.45 -67.38 -10.72
N SER A 5 -8.77 -66.14 -11.11
CA SER A 5 -8.14 -65.30 -12.16
C SER A 5 -8.72 -65.29 -13.59
N LEU A 6 -9.32 -64.15 -13.99
CA LEU A 6 -8.88 -63.25 -15.10
C LEU A 6 -9.75 -61.97 -15.08
N ALA A 7 -9.27 -60.86 -14.51
CA ALA A 7 -8.65 -59.71 -15.19
C ALA A 7 -9.58 -59.03 -16.24
N LEU A 8 -10.19 -57.90 -15.89
CA LEU A 8 -9.67 -56.53 -16.09
C LEU A 8 -10.26 -55.93 -17.39
N VAL A 9 -11.45 -55.32 -17.29
CA VAL A 9 -11.92 -54.34 -18.27
C VAL A 9 -11.67 -52.95 -17.69
N LEU A 10 -10.78 -52.24 -18.38
CA LEU A 10 -10.37 -50.85 -18.17
C LEU A 10 -11.61 -49.94 -18.13
N ALA A 11 -11.98 -49.44 -16.95
CA ALA A 11 -12.83 -48.26 -16.84
C ALA A 11 -11.90 -47.03 -16.88
N LEU A 12 -11.79 -46.44 -18.06
CA LEU A 12 -11.11 -45.19 -18.32
C LEU A 12 -11.77 -44.08 -17.48
N ALA A 13 -11.21 -43.78 -16.33
CA ALA A 13 -11.59 -42.60 -15.55
C ALA A 13 -11.22 -41.36 -16.36
N ALA A 14 -12.23 -40.73 -16.99
CA ALA A 14 -12.10 -39.38 -17.50
C ALA A 14 -11.84 -38.45 -16.32
N VAL A 15 -10.56 -38.21 -16.03
CA VAL A 15 -10.14 -37.10 -15.19
C VAL A 15 -10.42 -35.84 -16.01
N ILE A 16 -11.64 -35.32 -15.87
CA ILE A 16 -11.96 -33.96 -16.28
C ILE A 16 -11.12 -33.08 -15.36
N GLY A 17 -9.98 -32.62 -15.86
CA GLY A 17 -9.18 -31.61 -15.21
C GLY A 17 -10.07 -30.39 -15.02
N SER A 18 -10.52 -30.16 -13.79
CA SER A 18 -11.11 -28.89 -13.41
C SER A 18 -10.02 -27.83 -13.55
N ALA A 19 -9.99 -27.18 -14.71
CA ALA A 19 -9.26 -25.93 -14.85
C ALA A 19 -9.71 -25.03 -13.70
N PRO A 20 -8.81 -24.38 -12.95
CA PRO A 20 -9.23 -23.38 -11.99
C PRO A 20 -10.12 -22.39 -12.74
N PRO A 21 -11.27 -21.96 -12.18
CA PRO A 21 -12.10 -20.97 -12.84
C PRO A 21 -11.19 -19.82 -13.23
N SER A 22 -11.10 -19.57 -14.54
CA SER A 22 -10.43 -18.38 -15.05
C SER A 22 -11.07 -17.22 -14.32
N ALA A 23 -10.29 -16.47 -13.55
CA ALA A 23 -10.79 -15.28 -12.89
C ALA A 23 -11.27 -14.34 -13.99
N ALA A 24 -12.57 -14.37 -14.27
CA ALA A 24 -13.19 -13.41 -15.14
C ALA A 24 -12.90 -12.05 -14.52
N ALA A 25 -12.15 -11.21 -15.24
CA ALA A 25 -12.05 -9.81 -14.90
C ALA A 25 -13.49 -9.28 -14.82
N ALA A 26 -13.89 -8.76 -13.67
CA ALA A 26 -15.24 -8.24 -13.46
C ALA A 26 -15.51 -7.12 -14.46
N THR A 27 -16.10 -7.48 -15.59
CA THR A 27 -16.52 -6.59 -16.66
C THR A 27 -18.00 -6.30 -16.42
N GLY A 28 -18.26 -5.52 -15.37
CA GLY A 28 -19.61 -5.18 -14.93
C GLY A 28 -19.73 -5.13 -13.42
N GLY A 29 -19.92 -3.93 -12.89
CA GLY A 29 -20.28 -3.68 -11.49
C GLY A 29 -21.00 -2.34 -11.40
N VAL A 30 -22.00 -2.23 -10.53
CA VAL A 30 -22.65 -0.94 -10.24
C VAL A 30 -21.64 -0.09 -9.45
N PRO A 31 -21.23 1.09 -9.94
CA PRO A 31 -20.31 1.95 -9.20
C PRO A 31 -20.91 2.33 -7.84
N VAL A 32 -20.11 2.25 -6.77
CA VAL A 32 -20.52 2.71 -5.43
C VAL A 32 -20.78 4.23 -5.42
N SER A 33 -20.11 4.96 -6.30
CA SER A 33 -20.28 6.40 -6.51
C SER A 33 -19.98 6.73 -7.98
N GLN A 34 -20.59 7.79 -8.50
CA GLN A 34 -20.25 8.38 -9.79
C GLN A 34 -19.09 9.41 -9.68
N GLU A 35 -18.72 9.77 -8.46
CA GLU A 35 -17.57 10.65 -8.20
C GLU A 35 -16.25 9.93 -8.48
N ALA A 36 -15.26 10.67 -8.99
CA ALA A 36 -13.90 10.17 -9.08
C ALA A 36 -13.40 9.78 -7.69
N ALA A 37 -12.85 8.57 -7.59
CA ALA A 37 -12.40 8.01 -6.33
C ALA A 37 -11.23 7.05 -6.55
N MET A 38 -10.41 6.89 -5.51
CA MET A 38 -9.31 5.92 -5.49
C MET A 38 -9.11 5.33 -4.09
N TYR A 39 -8.21 4.35 -4.02
CA TYR A 39 -7.72 3.77 -2.76
C TYR A 39 -8.83 3.20 -1.83
N PRO A 40 -9.70 2.30 -2.33
CA PRO A 40 -10.77 1.75 -1.52
C PRO A 40 -10.24 0.94 -0.33
N LYS A 41 -10.92 1.06 0.81
CA LYS A 41 -10.76 0.21 2.00
C LYS A 41 -12.13 -0.11 2.58
N ALA A 42 -12.35 -1.36 2.99
CA ALA A 42 -13.61 -1.79 3.56
C ALA A 42 -13.42 -2.48 4.91
N VAL A 43 -14.39 -2.31 5.80
CA VAL A 43 -14.49 -3.00 7.08
C VAL A 43 -15.88 -3.61 7.22
N ARG A 44 -15.94 -4.85 7.72
CA ARG A 44 -17.19 -5.45 8.20
C ARG A 44 -17.27 -5.20 9.69
N LEU A 45 -18.37 -4.59 10.14
CA LEU A 45 -18.53 -4.28 11.56
C LEU A 45 -18.75 -5.54 12.37
N ALA A 46 -18.02 -5.66 13.47
CA ALA A 46 -18.13 -6.76 14.42
C ALA A 46 -18.29 -6.27 15.87
N HIS A 47 -18.05 -4.98 16.13
CA HIS A 47 -18.00 -4.40 17.47
C HIS A 47 -18.96 -3.20 17.63
N SER A 48 -19.92 -3.06 16.73
CA SER A 48 -20.87 -1.94 16.64
C SER A 48 -22.32 -2.33 17.02
N GLY A 49 -22.48 -3.33 17.88
CA GLY A 49 -23.79 -3.75 18.41
C GLY A 49 -24.79 -4.14 17.31
N ALA A 50 -25.94 -3.45 17.27
CA ALA A 50 -27.00 -3.70 16.28
C ALA A 50 -26.58 -3.43 14.82
N ALA A 51 -25.44 -2.77 14.59
CA ALA A 51 -24.89 -2.55 13.26
C ALA A 51 -23.92 -3.66 12.81
N ASN A 52 -23.65 -4.67 13.64
CA ASN A 52 -22.78 -5.79 13.29
C ASN A 52 -23.23 -6.48 11.99
N GLY A 53 -22.25 -6.89 11.17
CA GLY A 53 -22.48 -7.50 9.86
C GLY A 53 -22.54 -6.51 8.69
N ARG A 54 -22.85 -5.23 8.94
CA ARG A 54 -22.81 -4.17 7.93
C ARG A 54 -21.40 -3.96 7.39
N LEU A 55 -21.30 -3.49 6.15
CA LEU A 55 -20.04 -3.18 5.48
C LEU A 55 -19.89 -1.67 5.33
N LEU A 56 -18.78 -1.12 5.80
CA LEU A 56 -18.41 0.27 5.57
C LEU A 56 -17.25 0.29 4.58
N LEU A 57 -17.37 1.13 3.56
CA LEU A 57 -16.35 1.38 2.54
C LEU A 57 -15.88 2.83 2.69
N THR A 58 -14.58 3.05 2.72
CA THR A 58 -13.97 4.35 2.46
C THR A 58 -13.26 4.40 1.12
N THR A 59 -13.31 5.56 0.48
CA THR A 59 -12.48 5.89 -0.69
C THR A 59 -11.92 7.29 -0.52
N THR A 60 -10.74 7.53 -1.09
CA THR A 60 -10.27 8.90 -1.36
C THR A 60 -11.12 9.47 -2.49
N GLY A 61 -12.07 10.33 -2.19
CA GLY A 61 -13.04 10.89 -3.14
C GLY A 61 -12.71 12.33 -3.52
N PHE A 62 -13.07 12.72 -4.74
CA PHE A 62 -12.81 14.06 -5.30
C PHE A 62 -14.10 14.74 -5.78
N PRO A 63 -15.06 15.04 -4.88
CA PRO A 63 -16.22 15.86 -5.24
C PRO A 63 -15.80 17.31 -5.57
N SER A 64 -16.72 18.08 -6.14
CA SER A 64 -16.48 19.49 -6.51
C SER A 64 -16.05 20.40 -5.34
N GLY A 65 -16.44 20.04 -4.11
CA GLY A 65 -16.04 20.76 -2.88
C GLY A 65 -14.61 20.47 -2.38
N GLY A 66 -13.87 19.59 -3.05
CA GLY A 66 -12.50 19.21 -2.70
C GLY A 66 -12.37 17.77 -2.17
N PRO A 67 -11.13 17.27 -1.98
CA PRO A 67 -10.89 15.88 -1.60
C PRO A 67 -11.45 15.53 -0.22
N VAL A 68 -12.08 14.35 -0.10
CA VAL A 68 -12.65 13.84 1.16
C VAL A 68 -12.39 12.36 1.35
N GLY A 69 -12.39 11.90 2.60
CA GLY A 69 -12.59 10.49 2.92
C GLY A 69 -14.07 10.13 2.81
N ALA A 70 -14.54 9.73 1.63
CA ALA A 70 -15.94 9.37 1.43
C ALA A 70 -16.27 8.05 2.17
N ILE A 71 -17.40 7.99 2.88
CA ILE A 71 -17.84 6.81 3.66
C ILE A 71 -19.18 6.30 3.15
N SER A 72 -19.21 5.05 2.67
CA SER A 72 -20.44 4.40 2.20
C SER A 72 -20.75 3.15 3.01
N GLU A 73 -22.03 2.87 3.22
CA GLU A 73 -22.54 1.73 3.98
C GLU A 73 -23.29 0.77 3.05
N SER A 74 -23.09 -0.53 3.24
CA SER A 74 -23.96 -1.58 2.75
C SER A 74 -24.56 -2.35 3.92
N VAL A 75 -25.86 -2.60 3.83
CA VAL A 75 -26.65 -3.38 4.79
C VAL A 75 -27.14 -4.72 4.21
N ASP A 76 -26.81 -4.99 2.95
CA ASP A 76 -27.28 -6.13 2.15
C ASP A 76 -26.13 -7.04 1.69
N GLY A 77 -25.05 -7.09 2.47
CA GLY A 77 -23.91 -7.98 2.21
C GLY A 77 -22.95 -7.49 1.12
N GLY A 78 -23.04 -6.23 0.71
CA GLY A 78 -22.17 -5.60 -0.29
C GLY A 78 -22.78 -5.52 -1.68
N ILE A 79 -24.08 -5.79 -1.81
CA ILE A 79 -24.80 -5.71 -3.09
C ILE A 79 -25.02 -4.25 -3.48
N THR A 80 -25.52 -3.44 -2.54
CA THR A 80 -25.69 -2.00 -2.74
C THR A 80 -24.98 -1.20 -1.66
N TYR A 81 -24.54 0.00 -2.03
CA TYR A 81 -23.88 0.94 -1.12
C TYR A 81 -24.56 2.30 -1.21
N ARG A 82 -24.66 2.98 -0.07
CA ARG A 82 -25.11 4.37 0.03
C ARG A 82 -24.08 5.22 0.76
N ARG A 83 -23.87 6.45 0.33
CA ARG A 83 -23.06 7.43 1.08
C ARG A 83 -23.74 7.71 2.43
N VAL A 84 -23.00 7.56 3.53
CA VAL A 84 -23.50 7.83 4.89
C VAL A 84 -22.76 8.94 5.60
N GLY A 85 -21.54 9.26 5.15
CA GLY A 85 -20.75 10.34 5.71
C GLY A 85 -19.50 10.63 4.89
N ALA A 86 -18.73 11.61 5.33
CA ALA A 86 -17.43 11.94 4.76
C ALA A 86 -16.52 12.52 5.84
N VAL A 87 -15.22 12.26 5.73
CA VAL A 87 -14.19 12.93 6.52
C VAL A 87 -13.67 14.12 5.72
N ALA A 88 -14.01 15.33 6.19
CA ALA A 88 -13.56 16.59 5.63
C ALA A 88 -12.38 17.12 6.45
N ASP A 89 -11.17 16.70 6.11
CA ASP A 89 -9.94 17.20 6.72
C ASP A 89 -9.51 18.50 6.05
N GLU A 90 -9.25 19.57 6.82
CA GLU A 90 -8.81 20.85 6.22
C GLU A 90 -7.49 20.70 5.47
N THR A 91 -6.60 19.80 5.91
CA THR A 91 -5.32 19.56 5.25
C THR A 91 -5.47 18.71 3.97
N ALA A 92 -6.63 18.07 3.75
CA ALA A 92 -6.92 17.36 2.50
C ALA A 92 -7.05 18.32 1.30
N LYS A 93 -7.35 19.61 1.54
CA LYS A 93 -7.42 20.63 0.49
C LYS A 93 -6.07 20.92 -0.16
N THR A 94 -4.98 20.70 0.59
CA THR A 94 -3.60 20.78 0.08
C THR A 94 -3.06 19.39 -0.25
N GLY A 95 -3.96 18.51 -0.68
CA GLY A 95 -3.66 17.16 -1.11
C GLY A 95 -4.16 16.10 -0.14
N LEU A 96 -4.80 15.07 -0.70
CA LEU A 96 -5.22 13.86 0.00
C LEU A 96 -4.85 12.64 -0.84
N CYS A 97 -4.18 11.68 -0.23
CA CYS A 97 -4.04 10.34 -0.76
C CYS A 97 -4.37 9.30 0.30
N CYS A 98 -4.65 8.10 -0.19
CA CYS A 98 -4.29 6.88 0.49
C CYS A 98 -4.97 6.78 1.86
N THR A 99 -6.25 6.45 1.86
CA THR A 99 -7.07 6.45 3.06
C THR A 99 -7.19 5.06 3.69
N THR A 100 -7.41 5.01 4.99
CA THR A 100 -7.73 3.78 5.73
C THR A 100 -8.95 3.95 6.63
N LEU A 101 -9.64 2.84 6.91
CA LEU A 101 -10.79 2.75 7.79
C LEU A 101 -10.63 1.52 8.67
N PHE A 102 -10.80 1.69 9.98
CA PHE A 102 -10.57 0.64 10.97
C PHE A 102 -11.62 0.70 12.07
N GLU A 103 -12.22 -0.43 12.43
CA GLU A 103 -13.09 -0.55 13.61
C GLU A 103 -12.24 -1.02 14.79
N LEU A 104 -12.32 -0.35 15.94
CA LEU A 104 -11.64 -0.79 17.13
C LEU A 104 -12.23 -2.12 17.65
N PRO A 105 -11.43 -3.19 17.77
CA PRO A 105 -11.91 -4.47 18.28
C PRO A 105 -11.98 -4.53 19.81
N GLN A 106 -11.35 -3.57 20.48
CA GLN A 106 -11.26 -3.47 21.93
C GLN A 106 -11.11 -2.00 22.34
N ARG A 107 -11.31 -1.72 23.63
CA ARG A 107 -11.11 -0.39 24.20
C ARG A 107 -9.64 0.05 24.07
N ILE A 108 -9.40 1.29 23.66
CA ILE A 108 -8.08 1.93 23.66
C ILE A 108 -8.23 3.32 24.28
N GLY A 109 -7.71 3.49 25.50
CA GLY A 109 -7.97 4.69 26.31
C GLY A 109 -9.47 4.91 26.50
N SER A 110 -9.95 6.09 26.08
CA SER A 110 -11.38 6.46 26.12
C SER A 110 -12.17 6.02 24.87
N LEU A 111 -11.52 5.38 23.89
CA LEU A 111 -12.17 4.91 22.68
C LEU A 111 -12.77 3.53 22.94
N GLU A 112 -14.09 3.40 22.80
CA GLU A 112 -14.83 2.16 22.98
C GLU A 112 -14.62 1.18 21.81
N PRO A 113 -14.78 -0.14 22.01
CA PRO A 113 -14.95 -1.09 20.91
C PRO A 113 -16.07 -0.60 19.96
N GLY A 114 -15.88 -0.79 18.65
CA GLY A 114 -16.82 -0.30 17.64
C GLY A 114 -16.57 1.14 17.19
N THR A 115 -15.73 1.91 17.90
CA THR A 115 -15.28 3.22 17.39
C THR A 115 -14.60 3.02 16.05
N LEU A 116 -15.05 3.73 15.02
CA LEU A 116 -14.39 3.76 13.72
C LEU A 116 -13.29 4.81 13.74
N LEU A 117 -12.13 4.44 13.20
CA LEU A 117 -10.99 5.31 12.98
C LEU A 117 -10.76 5.46 11.48
N TRP A 118 -10.45 6.67 11.07
CA TRP A 118 -10.05 6.99 9.71
C TRP A 118 -8.75 7.80 9.74
N ALA A 119 -7.89 7.55 8.76
CA ALA A 119 -6.71 8.37 8.51
C ALA A 119 -6.43 8.45 7.02
N GLY A 120 -5.76 9.52 6.62
CA GLY A 120 -5.28 9.73 5.25
C GLY A 120 -3.95 10.47 5.24
N SER A 121 -3.24 10.34 4.13
CA SER A 121 -2.05 11.13 3.82
C SER A 121 -2.48 12.50 3.31
N THR A 122 -2.16 13.56 4.06
CA THR A 122 -2.61 14.92 3.72
C THR A 122 -1.45 15.90 3.62
N GLY A 123 -1.60 16.94 2.79
CA GLY A 123 -0.71 18.09 2.74
C GLY A 123 0.44 18.02 1.73
N GLN A 124 0.42 17.08 0.78
CA GLN A 124 1.52 16.90 -0.19
C GLN A 124 1.66 18.06 -1.21
N ASP A 125 0.60 18.81 -1.43
CA ASP A 125 0.52 19.94 -2.37
C ASP A 125 0.55 21.29 -1.65
N GLY A 126 0.75 21.29 -0.32
CA GLY A 126 0.98 22.50 0.46
C GLY A 126 2.34 23.13 0.12
N ALA A 127 2.45 24.46 0.27
CA ALA A 127 3.67 25.20 -0.10
C ALA A 127 4.94 24.71 0.62
N ASP A 128 4.81 24.23 1.86
CA ASP A 128 5.92 23.65 2.64
C ASP A 128 5.95 22.11 2.58
N ARG A 129 5.00 21.49 1.84
CA ARG A 129 4.80 20.04 1.72
C ARG A 129 4.85 19.32 3.06
N ARG A 130 4.38 19.97 4.12
CA ARG A 130 4.42 19.43 5.49
C ARG A 130 3.30 18.42 5.67
N MET A 131 3.53 17.20 5.20
CA MET A 131 2.53 16.14 5.27
C MET A 131 2.21 15.75 6.71
N SER A 132 0.97 15.28 6.91
CA SER A 132 0.52 14.76 8.20
C SER A 132 -0.42 13.56 8.06
N LEU A 133 -0.35 12.68 9.05
CA LEU A 133 -1.28 11.57 9.24
C LEU A 133 -2.18 11.92 10.43
N ARG A 134 -3.32 12.55 10.14
CA ARG A 134 -4.35 12.91 11.12
C ARG A 134 -5.30 11.73 11.32
N VAL A 135 -5.70 11.51 12.57
CA VAL A 135 -6.64 10.44 12.94
C VAL A 135 -7.98 11.07 13.28
N TRP A 136 -9.01 10.60 12.60
CA TRP A 136 -10.41 10.96 12.81
C TRP A 136 -11.15 9.79 13.43
N ARG A 137 -12.19 10.08 14.22
CA ARG A 137 -13.04 9.05 14.82
C ARG A 137 -14.51 9.27 14.54
N SER A 138 -15.28 8.19 14.53
CA SER A 138 -16.73 8.16 14.49
C SER A 138 -17.26 7.11 15.47
N THR A 139 -18.34 7.44 16.18
CA THR A 139 -19.04 6.55 17.11
C THR A 139 -20.48 6.25 16.68
N ASP A 140 -20.86 6.68 15.47
CA ASP A 140 -22.22 6.58 14.91
C ASP A 140 -22.22 5.86 13.56
N VAL A 141 -21.31 4.90 13.42
CA VAL A 141 -21.16 4.04 12.23
C VAL A 141 -20.86 4.89 10.98
N GLY A 142 -19.97 5.88 11.13
CA GLY A 142 -19.37 6.64 10.03
C GLY A 142 -20.22 7.80 9.52
N ARG A 143 -21.27 8.21 10.24
CA ARG A 143 -22.15 9.33 9.86
C ARG A 143 -21.50 10.67 10.18
N THR A 144 -20.96 10.82 11.38
CA THR A 144 -20.24 12.01 11.81
C THR A 144 -18.81 11.67 12.22
N TRP A 145 -17.90 12.61 11.97
CA TRP A 145 -16.47 12.45 12.20
C TRP A 145 -15.92 13.64 12.95
N SER A 146 -15.12 13.37 13.98
CA SER A 146 -14.37 14.38 14.73
C SER A 146 -12.87 14.07 14.66
N LEU A 147 -12.05 15.10 14.50
CA LEU A 147 -10.61 14.96 14.61
C LEU A 147 -10.26 14.47 16.01
N LEU A 148 -9.53 13.36 16.09
CA LEU A 148 -9.05 12.80 17.35
C LEU A 148 -7.65 13.33 17.68
N SER A 149 -6.71 13.19 16.74
CA SER A 149 -5.31 13.58 16.97
C SER A 149 -4.51 13.70 15.66
N THR A 150 -3.25 14.10 15.78
CA THR A 150 -2.26 13.97 14.69
C THR A 150 -1.21 12.96 15.11
N ALA A 151 -1.17 11.81 14.44
CA ALA A 151 -0.26 10.73 14.79
C ALA A 151 1.17 11.00 14.35
N VAL A 152 1.33 11.57 13.15
CA VAL A 152 2.64 11.85 12.54
C VAL A 152 2.57 13.17 11.79
N ARG A 153 3.62 13.98 11.93
CA ARG A 153 3.90 15.16 11.08
C ARG A 153 5.29 15.00 10.48
N ALA A 154 5.44 15.30 9.20
CA ALA A 154 6.72 15.23 8.53
C ALA A 154 7.70 16.26 9.12
N SER A 155 8.93 15.85 9.41
CA SER A 155 9.98 16.77 9.88
C SER A 155 10.56 17.65 8.77
N GLY A 156 10.27 17.34 7.50
CA GLY A 156 10.61 18.13 6.32
C GLY A 156 9.55 17.96 5.22
N THR A 157 10.00 17.96 3.97
CA THR A 157 9.15 17.85 2.76
C THR A 157 8.98 16.41 2.24
N GLY A 158 9.62 15.43 2.90
CA GLY A 158 9.45 14.02 2.59
C GLY A 158 8.02 13.56 2.88
N GLY A 159 7.48 12.71 2.03
CA GLY A 159 6.10 12.27 2.14
C GLY A 159 5.84 11.26 3.26
N LEU A 160 4.58 11.25 3.70
CA LEU A 160 4.01 10.29 4.63
C LEU A 160 2.82 9.62 3.94
N TRP A 161 2.93 8.33 3.66
CA TRP A 161 2.02 7.64 2.76
C TRP A 161 1.32 6.46 3.43
N GLU A 162 0.07 6.22 3.02
CA GLU A 162 -0.60 4.92 3.15
C GLU A 162 -0.74 4.45 4.60
N PRO A 163 -1.39 5.23 5.47
CA PRO A 163 -1.69 4.83 6.84
C PRO A 163 -2.42 3.47 6.88
N GLU A 164 -2.01 2.61 7.80
CA GLU A 164 -2.66 1.33 8.10
C GLU A 164 -2.71 1.10 9.62
N PHE A 165 -3.90 0.80 10.13
CA PHE A 165 -4.10 0.54 11.55
C PHE A 165 -4.00 -0.95 11.91
N SER A 166 -3.54 -1.20 13.13
CA SER A 166 -3.66 -2.49 13.80
C SER A 166 -3.69 -2.29 15.31
N VAL A 167 -4.07 -3.32 16.06
CA VAL A 167 -3.87 -3.36 17.52
C VAL A 167 -2.80 -4.39 17.82
N ASP A 168 -1.77 -4.02 18.58
CA ASP A 168 -0.67 -4.91 18.93
C ASP A 168 -1.02 -5.89 20.06
N ALA A 169 -0.10 -6.81 20.36
CA ALA A 169 -0.30 -7.82 21.40
C ALA A 169 -0.43 -7.23 22.82
N ALA A 170 -0.04 -5.97 23.03
CA ALA A 170 -0.19 -5.25 24.29
C ALA A 170 -1.46 -4.38 24.33
N GLY A 171 -2.34 -4.49 23.33
CA GLY A 171 -3.59 -3.73 23.26
C GLY A 171 -3.39 -2.27 22.81
N ARG A 172 -2.24 -1.90 22.26
CA ARG A 172 -1.97 -0.54 21.78
C ARG A 172 -2.41 -0.39 20.33
N LEU A 173 -2.95 0.78 20.00
CA LEU A 173 -3.19 1.17 18.60
C LEU A 173 -1.84 1.39 17.92
N VAL A 174 -1.65 0.82 16.74
CA VAL A 174 -0.46 1.01 15.92
C VAL A 174 -0.87 1.56 14.57
N LEU A 175 -0.23 2.66 14.18
CA LEU A 175 -0.32 3.23 12.84
C LEU A 175 0.97 2.91 12.09
N HIS A 176 0.87 2.09 11.05
CA HIS A 176 1.94 1.80 10.09
C HIS A 176 1.79 2.73 8.89
N TYR A 177 2.90 3.12 8.27
CA TYR A 177 2.91 4.03 7.13
C TYR A 177 4.24 3.94 6.38
N ALA A 178 4.24 4.42 5.13
CA ALA A 178 5.46 4.68 4.36
C ALA A 178 6.01 6.08 4.65
N ASP A 179 7.31 6.19 4.85
CA ASP A 179 8.01 7.39 5.33
C ASP A 179 9.22 7.71 4.47
N GLU A 180 9.28 8.91 3.90
CA GLU A 180 10.42 9.43 3.12
C GLU A 180 11.35 10.33 3.95
N GLY A 181 11.12 10.43 5.26
CA GLY A 181 11.87 11.31 6.18
C GLY A 181 13.17 10.74 6.72
N LEU A 182 13.64 9.58 6.25
CA LEU A 182 14.94 9.01 6.66
C LEU A 182 16.05 9.41 5.67
N PRO A 183 17.10 10.14 6.10
CA PRO A 183 18.22 10.47 5.24
C PRO A 183 18.89 9.24 4.61
N GLY A 184 19.23 9.33 3.33
CA GLY A 184 19.90 8.26 2.58
C GLY A 184 18.97 7.11 2.12
N ARG A 185 17.66 7.21 2.37
CA ARG A 185 16.64 6.30 1.83
C ARG A 185 15.61 7.09 1.06
N SER A 186 15.13 6.51 -0.04
CA SER A 186 14.03 7.08 -0.83
C SER A 186 12.69 6.92 -0.11
N GLN A 187 12.44 5.76 0.51
CA GLN A 187 11.28 5.50 1.36
C GLN A 187 11.60 4.35 2.32
N MET A 188 10.89 4.28 3.44
CA MET A 188 10.88 3.15 4.38
C MET A 188 9.45 2.84 4.83
N LEU A 189 9.25 1.73 5.54
CA LEU A 189 8.05 1.54 6.36
C LEU A 189 8.37 1.87 7.81
N ALA A 190 7.52 2.67 8.43
CA ALA A 190 7.62 3.09 9.82
C ALA A 190 6.31 2.81 10.55
N ARG A 191 6.37 2.88 11.89
CA ARG A 191 5.19 2.83 12.74
C ARG A 191 5.30 3.74 13.95
N VAL A 192 4.14 4.15 14.46
CA VAL A 192 3.95 4.76 15.79
C VAL A 192 2.88 4.00 16.54
N SER A 193 2.93 3.99 17.88
CA SER A 193 1.95 3.31 18.72
C SER A 193 1.37 4.24 19.77
N SER A 194 0.12 4.03 20.15
CA SER A 194 -0.61 4.82 21.14
C SER A 194 -1.44 3.93 22.06
N THR A 195 -1.55 4.33 23.33
CA THR A 195 -2.41 3.69 24.34
C THR A 195 -3.79 4.34 24.47
N ASP A 196 -3.98 5.52 23.87
CA ASP A 196 -5.19 6.35 24.00
C ASP A 196 -5.73 6.87 22.65
N GLY A 197 -5.02 6.63 21.54
CA GLY A 197 -5.32 7.17 20.21
C GLY A 197 -4.98 8.65 20.03
N VAL A 198 -4.42 9.30 21.05
CA VAL A 198 -4.16 10.75 21.11
C VAL A 198 -2.67 11.03 21.24
N THR A 199 -2.01 10.36 22.17
CA THR A 199 -0.58 10.48 22.45
C THR A 199 0.17 9.34 21.76
N TRP A 200 1.14 9.69 20.93
CA TRP A 200 1.86 8.74 20.09
C TRP A 200 3.31 8.59 20.55
N ALA A 201 3.77 7.35 20.65
CA ALA A 201 5.15 7.02 20.95
C ALA A 201 6.09 7.44 19.81
N GLN A 202 7.40 7.41 20.10
CA GLN A 202 8.42 7.71 19.10
C GLN A 202 8.33 6.75 17.90
N ARG A 203 8.54 7.32 16.71
CA ARG A 203 8.60 6.58 15.43
C ARG A 203 9.62 5.45 15.52
N THR A 204 9.22 4.28 15.06
CA THR A 204 10.10 3.12 14.86
C THR A 204 10.11 2.71 13.39
N THR A 205 11.30 2.56 12.81
CA THR A 205 11.47 1.93 11.49
C THR A 205 11.07 0.46 11.56
N THR A 206 10.24 0.01 10.62
CA THR A 206 9.82 -1.40 10.51
C THR A 206 10.53 -2.10 9.36
N VAL A 207 10.59 -1.49 8.18
CA VAL A 207 11.29 -2.04 7.01
C VAL A 207 12.09 -0.93 6.33
N ALA A 208 13.35 -1.18 6.03
CA ALA A 208 14.16 -0.31 5.19
C ALA A 208 14.87 -1.15 4.13
N GLY A 209 14.85 -0.67 2.88
CA GLY A 209 15.57 -1.33 1.81
C GLY A 209 17.09 -1.25 2.00
N THR A 210 17.82 -2.18 1.38
CA THR A 210 19.29 -2.22 1.46
C THR A 210 19.96 -1.12 0.62
N ALA A 211 19.39 -0.72 -0.52
CA ALA A 211 19.89 0.37 -1.35
C ALA A 211 19.12 1.69 -1.11
N ALA A 212 19.71 2.82 -1.51
CA ALA A 212 19.11 4.14 -1.33
C ALA A 212 17.82 4.33 -2.14
N GLY A 213 17.75 3.77 -3.35
CA GLY A 213 16.60 3.89 -4.26
C GLY A 213 15.45 2.93 -3.97
N HIS A 214 15.58 2.02 -3.02
CA HIS A 214 14.49 1.11 -2.66
C HIS A 214 13.35 1.89 -2.00
N ARG A 215 12.12 1.52 -2.38
CA ARG A 215 10.90 2.16 -1.90
C ARG A 215 9.91 1.12 -1.38
N PRO A 216 10.15 0.55 -0.19
CA PRO A 216 9.14 -0.25 0.48
C PRO A 216 7.92 0.62 0.84
N GLY A 217 6.72 0.15 0.53
CA GLY A 217 5.48 0.94 0.60
C GLY A 217 4.22 0.09 0.78
N MET A 218 3.08 0.76 0.90
CA MET A 218 1.74 0.19 1.01
C MET A 218 1.60 -0.91 2.08
N PRO A 219 1.93 -0.63 3.36
CA PRO A 219 1.88 -1.64 4.40
C PRO A 219 0.43 -2.11 4.63
N SER A 220 0.22 -3.42 4.68
CA SER A 220 -1.03 -4.05 5.10
C SER A 220 -0.74 -5.07 6.19
N VAL A 221 -1.33 -4.88 7.38
CA VAL A 221 -0.97 -5.67 8.58
C VAL A 221 -2.15 -6.45 9.10
N ARG A 222 -2.00 -7.77 9.24
CA ARG A 222 -3.04 -8.66 9.79
C ARG A 222 -2.48 -9.49 10.93
N ARG A 223 -3.28 -9.64 11.99
CA ARG A 223 -3.00 -10.59 13.07
C ARG A 223 -3.44 -11.98 12.63
N LEU A 224 -2.54 -12.95 12.71
CA LEU A 224 -2.78 -14.34 12.38
C LEU A 224 -3.33 -15.11 13.60
N PRO A 225 -3.98 -16.27 13.36
CA PRO A 225 -4.20 -17.25 14.42
C PRO A 225 -2.88 -17.56 15.16
N GLY A 226 -2.92 -17.67 16.49
CA GLY A 226 -1.72 -17.83 17.32
C GLY A 226 -1.01 -16.51 17.69
N GLY A 227 -1.50 -15.36 17.21
CA GLY A 227 -1.09 -14.04 17.69
C GLY A 227 0.16 -13.46 17.03
N ALA A 228 0.73 -14.12 16.02
CA ALA A 228 1.70 -13.52 15.11
C ALA A 228 1.04 -12.44 14.24
N TYR A 229 1.86 -11.58 13.63
CA TYR A 229 1.43 -10.58 12.67
C TYR A 229 2.10 -10.83 11.33
N LEU A 230 1.34 -10.62 10.25
CA LEU A 230 1.80 -10.62 8.88
C LEU A 230 1.68 -9.20 8.34
N MET A 231 2.76 -8.67 7.79
CA MET A 231 2.79 -7.43 7.02
C MET A 231 3.10 -7.78 5.55
N ALA A 232 2.18 -7.44 4.67
CA ALA A 232 2.44 -7.40 3.22
C ALA A 232 2.80 -5.97 2.82
N TYR A 233 3.73 -5.82 1.88
CA TYR A 233 4.17 -4.52 1.37
C TYR A 233 4.78 -4.66 -0.01
N GLU A 234 4.73 -3.60 -0.81
CA GLU A 234 5.47 -3.54 -2.07
C GLU A 234 6.88 -3.03 -1.85
N VAL A 235 7.80 -3.35 -2.75
CA VAL A 235 9.11 -2.73 -2.86
C VAL A 235 9.36 -2.31 -4.30
N CYS A 236 9.36 -1.00 -4.53
CA CYS A 236 9.75 -0.39 -5.79
C CYS A 236 11.26 -0.05 -5.80
N GLY A 237 11.82 0.21 -6.98
CA GLY A 237 13.22 0.67 -7.13
C GLY A 237 14.23 -0.39 -7.58
N PHE A 238 13.76 -1.56 -8.02
CA PHE A 238 14.60 -2.64 -8.61
C PHE A 238 14.59 -2.65 -10.16
N GLY A 239 14.02 -1.64 -10.82
CA GLY A 239 13.64 -1.72 -12.24
C GLY A 239 12.24 -2.31 -12.47
N GLY A 240 11.44 -2.42 -11.40
CA GLY A 240 10.05 -2.90 -11.34
C GLY A 240 9.51 -2.83 -9.90
N ALA A 241 8.28 -3.30 -9.68
CA ALA A 241 7.68 -3.46 -8.34
C ALA A 241 7.70 -4.95 -7.94
N ALA A 242 8.16 -5.25 -6.73
CA ALA A 242 8.08 -6.58 -6.12
C ALA A 242 7.12 -6.56 -4.93
N LEU A 243 6.40 -7.66 -4.68
CA LEU A 243 5.61 -7.83 -3.46
C LEU A 243 6.43 -8.64 -2.46
N ASP A 244 6.60 -8.11 -1.25
CA ASP A 244 7.31 -8.78 -0.16
C ASP A 244 6.36 -9.03 1.04
N LEU A 245 6.69 -10.08 1.81
CA LEU A 245 5.97 -10.48 3.01
C LEU A 245 6.94 -10.49 4.20
N ALA A 246 6.53 -9.87 5.31
CA ALA A 246 7.21 -9.98 6.59
C ALA A 246 6.26 -10.59 7.63
N ALA A 247 6.68 -11.68 8.25
CA ALA A 247 5.98 -12.28 9.39
C ALA A 247 6.79 -12.07 10.67
N GLY A 248 6.12 -11.73 11.77
CA GLY A 248 6.79 -11.55 13.05
C GLY A 248 5.83 -11.25 14.19
N ARG A 249 6.37 -11.13 15.41
CA ARG A 249 5.61 -10.57 16.54
C ARG A 249 5.85 -9.07 16.59
N LEU A 250 4.80 -8.26 16.69
CA LEU A 250 4.94 -6.85 17.04
C LEU A 250 5.35 -6.79 18.52
N PRO A 251 6.58 -6.34 18.86
CA PRO A 251 7.04 -6.37 20.25
C PRO A 251 6.23 -5.41 21.11
N GLY A 252 5.56 -5.95 22.13
CA GLY A 252 4.97 -5.20 23.23
C GLY A 252 6.05 -4.80 24.23
N GLY A 253 6.74 -3.69 23.97
CA GLY A 253 7.75 -3.16 24.89
C GLY A 253 7.37 -1.76 25.35
N GLN A 254 7.01 -1.62 26.62
CA GLN A 254 7.16 -0.36 27.35
C GLN A 254 8.64 -0.25 27.74
N ARG A 255 9.35 0.74 27.21
CA ARG A 255 10.61 1.17 27.80
C ARG A 255 10.25 2.32 28.76
N PRO A 256 10.47 2.19 30.08
CA PRO A 256 10.25 3.30 31.00
C PRO A 256 11.02 4.54 30.53
N LEU A 257 10.35 5.69 30.55
CA LEU A 257 10.99 6.98 30.25
C LEU A 257 12.20 7.17 31.19
N PRO A 258 13.42 7.39 30.69
CA PRO A 258 14.54 7.73 31.56
C PRO A 258 14.32 9.13 32.13
N ARG A 259 14.43 9.24 33.46
CA ARG A 259 14.59 10.53 34.14
C ARG A 259 15.85 11.24 33.63
N ARG A 260 15.79 12.58 33.54
CA ARG A 260 16.76 13.53 32.98
C ARG A 260 18.18 13.45 33.60
N PRO A 261 19.22 14.08 32.99
CA PRO A 261 20.36 13.37 32.44
C PRO A 261 21.64 13.47 33.30
N GLN A 262 22.51 12.47 33.17
CA GLN A 262 23.95 12.63 33.41
C GLN A 262 24.74 12.45 32.11
N ARG A 263 25.88 13.13 32.08
CA ARG A 263 26.70 13.51 30.93
C ARG A 263 27.19 12.33 30.08
N ARG A 264 27.27 12.63 28.78
CA ARG A 264 28.11 12.10 27.69
C ARG A 264 28.67 10.68 27.87
N ASP A 265 28.21 9.78 27.01
CA ASP A 265 29.14 8.95 26.24
C ASP A 265 28.61 8.62 24.85
N ARG A 266 29.48 8.75 23.84
CA ARG A 266 29.20 8.41 22.44
C ARG A 266 28.97 6.90 22.35
N ARG A 267 27.74 6.46 22.10
CA ARG A 267 27.46 5.08 21.66
C ARG A 267 26.57 5.07 20.42
N ARG A 268 27.06 4.40 19.38
CA ARG A 268 26.38 4.09 18.13
C ARG A 268 25.05 3.38 18.41
N ASN A 269 23.98 3.81 17.76
CA ASN A 269 22.71 3.07 17.72
C ASN A 269 22.92 1.72 17.02
N PRO A 270 22.58 0.58 17.63
CA PRO A 270 22.43 -0.65 16.88
C PRO A 270 21.11 -0.60 16.10
N VAL A 271 21.18 -0.83 14.79
CA VAL A 271 20.03 -1.17 13.97
C VAL A 271 19.49 -2.50 14.48
N ALA A 272 18.23 -2.54 14.92
CA ALA A 272 17.57 -3.79 15.21
C ALA A 272 17.32 -4.50 13.88
N ASP A 273 18.18 -5.46 13.57
CA ASP A 273 17.99 -6.41 12.48
C ASP A 273 16.82 -7.31 12.85
N LEU A 274 15.63 -7.04 12.29
CA LEU A 274 14.57 -8.03 12.26
C LEU A 274 15.08 -9.12 11.31
N GLY A 275 15.62 -10.20 11.89
CA GLY A 275 16.11 -11.35 11.14
C GLY A 275 15.07 -11.78 10.09
N LEU A 276 15.33 -11.40 8.84
CA LEU A 276 14.55 -11.83 7.68
C LEU A 276 14.80 -13.32 7.51
N GLN A 277 13.85 -14.15 7.95
CA GLN A 277 13.71 -15.46 7.34
C GLN A 277 12.93 -15.28 6.05
N ARG A 278 13.66 -15.22 4.93
CA ARG A 278 13.10 -15.41 3.59
C ARG A 278 12.45 -16.79 3.56
N ALA A 279 11.13 -16.86 3.42
CA ALA A 279 10.50 -18.06 2.90
C ALA A 279 10.84 -18.11 1.40
N ALA A 280 11.78 -18.98 1.03
CA ALA A 280 12.02 -19.29 -0.38
C ALA A 280 10.74 -19.92 -0.95
N ALA A 281 10.24 -19.38 -2.08
CA ALA A 281 9.25 -20.07 -2.88
C ALA A 281 9.81 -21.45 -3.26
N ALA A 282 9.08 -22.51 -2.94
CA ALA A 282 9.45 -23.88 -3.30
C ALA A 282 9.53 -23.97 -4.83
N ALA A 283 10.75 -24.11 -5.35
CA ALA A 283 10.98 -24.46 -6.75
C ALA A 283 10.52 -25.90 -6.96
N LEU A 284 9.49 -26.08 -7.76
CA LEU A 284 9.12 -27.38 -8.33
C LEU A 284 10.33 -27.92 -9.13
N ALA A 285 10.88 -29.04 -8.66
CA ALA A 285 12.03 -29.70 -9.27
C ALA A 285 11.69 -30.23 -10.67
N ALA A 286 12.50 -29.86 -11.67
CA ALA A 286 12.54 -30.52 -12.97
C ALA A 286 13.58 -31.66 -12.94
N PRO A 287 13.31 -32.82 -13.59
CA PRO A 287 14.23 -33.97 -13.60
C PRO A 287 15.45 -33.75 -14.53
N PRO A 288 16.54 -34.54 -14.36
CA PRO A 288 17.86 -34.19 -14.87
C PRO A 288 18.04 -34.51 -16.36
N GLY A 289 18.40 -33.50 -17.14
CA GLY A 289 18.85 -33.61 -18.52
C GLY A 289 20.37 -33.51 -18.62
N ARG A 290 20.97 -34.45 -19.35
CA ARG A 290 22.41 -34.70 -19.50
C ARG A 290 23.17 -33.55 -20.15
N HIS A 291 24.34 -33.22 -19.60
CA HIS A 291 25.37 -32.37 -20.22
C HIS A 291 26.00 -33.04 -21.45
N PRO A 292 26.38 -32.24 -22.46
CA PRO A 292 27.65 -32.44 -23.13
C PRO A 292 28.57 -31.21 -23.04
N ALA A 293 29.84 -31.54 -22.83
CA ALA A 293 31.10 -30.79 -22.82
C ALA A 293 31.15 -29.37 -23.41
N GLN A 294 31.74 -28.45 -22.63
CA GLN A 294 32.47 -27.28 -23.11
C GLN A 294 33.83 -27.69 -23.69
N PRO A 295 34.34 -27.02 -24.74
CA PRO A 295 35.77 -26.87 -24.93
C PRO A 295 36.26 -25.52 -24.37
N ALA A 296 37.38 -25.59 -23.68
CA ALA A 296 38.11 -24.47 -23.08
C ALA A 296 38.70 -23.53 -24.14
N VAL A 297 38.68 -22.22 -23.88
CA VAL A 297 39.60 -21.26 -24.50
C VAL A 297 40.13 -20.29 -23.44
N ARG A 298 41.45 -20.21 -23.38
CA ARG A 298 42.30 -19.45 -22.45
C ARG A 298 42.42 -17.98 -22.91
N PRO A 299 42.55 -16.98 -22.01
CA PRO A 299 42.54 -15.56 -22.38
C PRO A 299 43.94 -15.00 -22.63
N LEU A 300 44.09 -14.07 -23.58
CA LEU A 300 45.22 -13.12 -23.73
C LEU A 300 44.74 -11.84 -24.47
N PRO A 301 45.45 -10.69 -24.38
CA PRO A 301 44.86 -9.43 -23.97
C PRO A 301 44.80 -8.32 -25.04
N GLY A 302 43.90 -7.35 -24.78
CA GLY A 302 44.03 -5.90 -25.00
C GLY A 302 44.37 -5.38 -26.40
N LEU A 303 43.48 -4.58 -26.98
CA LEU A 303 43.82 -3.47 -27.85
C LEU A 303 42.68 -2.44 -27.89
N THR A 304 43.10 -1.19 -27.89
CA THR A 304 42.42 0.09 -27.72
C THR A 304 41.35 0.45 -28.75
N GLU A 305 40.25 1.04 -28.28
CA GLU A 305 39.24 1.75 -29.10
C GLU A 305 39.79 3.08 -29.64
N ARG A 306 39.68 3.29 -30.95
CA ARG A 306 39.63 4.62 -31.59
C ARG A 306 38.25 4.82 -32.18
N ARG A 307 37.65 5.96 -31.84
CA ARG A 307 36.43 6.52 -32.44
C ARG A 307 36.65 6.84 -33.91
N ASP A 308 35.64 6.63 -34.75
CA ASP A 308 35.25 7.65 -35.72
C ASP A 308 33.78 7.59 -36.16
N ARG A 309 33.23 8.78 -36.42
CA ARG A 309 31.88 9.06 -36.92
C ARG A 309 31.88 9.02 -38.45
N GLN A 310 30.80 8.58 -39.09
CA GLN A 310 30.11 9.31 -40.19
C GLN A 310 28.84 8.59 -40.69
N ARG A 311 27.98 9.35 -41.40
CA ARG A 311 26.53 9.14 -41.66
C ARG A 311 26.24 8.52 -43.06
N HIS A 312 25.15 7.72 -43.14
CA HIS A 312 24.08 7.46 -44.19
C HIS A 312 24.35 7.56 -45.72
N PRO A 313 23.55 6.96 -46.66
CA PRO A 313 22.16 6.42 -46.57
C PRO A 313 21.79 5.10 -47.34
N ALA A 314 20.57 4.62 -47.05
CA ALA A 314 19.55 3.81 -47.79
C ALA A 314 19.88 2.79 -48.91
N ALA A 315 19.37 1.55 -48.78
CA ALA A 315 18.23 1.01 -49.57
C ALA A 315 17.82 -0.41 -49.14
N ALA A 316 16.58 -0.77 -49.46
CA ALA A 316 15.76 -1.88 -48.96
C ALA A 316 16.21 -3.30 -49.34
N LEU A 317 15.86 -4.27 -48.48
CA LEU A 317 15.28 -5.57 -48.86
C LEU A 317 14.65 -6.22 -47.62
N GLY A 318 13.38 -6.60 -47.75
CA GLY A 318 12.53 -7.02 -46.66
C GLY A 318 12.79 -8.42 -46.15
N LEU A 319 12.66 -8.60 -44.83
CA LEU A 319 12.32 -9.85 -44.17
C LEU A 319 11.78 -9.52 -42.78
N GLN A 320 10.53 -9.92 -42.54
CA GLN A 320 9.82 -9.69 -41.29
C GLN A 320 10.43 -10.51 -40.15
N ARG A 321 10.83 -9.85 -39.05
CA ARG A 321 10.94 -10.42 -37.70
C ARG A 321 10.44 -9.39 -36.69
N LEU A 322 9.41 -9.76 -35.94
CA LEU A 322 8.82 -8.99 -34.84
C LEU A 322 9.87 -8.68 -33.75
N PRO A 323 10.07 -7.41 -33.35
CA PRO A 323 11.00 -7.09 -32.27
C PRO A 323 10.37 -7.28 -30.88
N ARG A 324 11.24 -7.69 -29.95
CA ARG A 324 11.03 -7.80 -28.51
C ARG A 324 10.39 -6.53 -27.93
N ALA A 325 9.39 -6.72 -27.08
CA ALA A 325 8.80 -5.66 -26.27
C ALA A 325 9.85 -5.03 -25.35
N THR A 326 10.10 -3.73 -25.55
CA THR A 326 10.76 -2.86 -24.59
C THR A 326 9.82 -2.57 -23.41
N PRO A 327 10.31 -2.51 -22.16
CA PRO A 327 9.49 -2.12 -21.01
C PRO A 327 9.11 -0.63 -21.11
N HIS A 328 7.83 -0.34 -20.91
CA HIS A 328 7.30 1.03 -20.84
C HIS A 328 7.90 1.78 -19.63
N PRO A 329 8.36 3.03 -19.79
CA PRO A 329 8.60 3.90 -18.65
C PRO A 329 7.25 4.25 -18.00
N CYS A 330 7.19 4.06 -16.68
CA CYS A 330 6.04 4.42 -15.86
C CYS A 330 5.86 5.95 -15.89
N LEU A 331 4.87 6.42 -16.64
CA LEU A 331 4.42 7.81 -16.65
C LEU A 331 3.65 8.07 -15.35
N ILE A 332 4.32 8.66 -14.37
CA ILE A 332 3.65 9.48 -13.35
C ILE A 332 3.39 10.83 -14.03
N GLY A 333 2.25 10.93 -14.71
CA GLY A 333 1.75 12.18 -15.28
C GLY A 333 0.90 12.90 -14.24
N ALA A 334 1.46 13.95 -13.62
CA ALA A 334 0.63 15.05 -13.12
C ALA A 334 -0.07 15.68 -14.34
N LEU A 335 -1.41 15.65 -14.38
CA LEU A 335 -2.15 16.42 -15.39
C LEU A 335 -2.00 17.92 -15.10
N PRO A 336 -1.59 18.75 -16.06
CA PRO A 336 -1.82 20.18 -15.99
C PRO A 336 -3.24 20.47 -16.50
N LEU A 337 -4.13 20.92 -15.61
CA LEU A 337 -5.42 21.46 -16.02
C LEU A 337 -5.19 22.81 -16.70
N ARG A 338 -5.35 22.84 -18.03
CA ARG A 338 -5.52 24.07 -18.80
C ARG A 338 -6.91 24.66 -18.50
N SER A 339 -6.95 25.94 -18.14
CA SER A 339 -8.16 26.74 -18.03
C SER A 339 -8.87 26.86 -19.38
N PRO A 340 -10.21 26.83 -19.45
CA PRO A 340 -10.94 27.24 -20.65
C PRO A 340 -11.02 28.78 -20.74
N PRO A 341 -11.10 29.35 -21.96
CA PRO A 341 -11.20 30.78 -22.16
C PRO A 341 -12.61 31.29 -21.79
N CYS A 342 -12.68 32.34 -20.98
CA CYS A 342 -13.89 33.14 -20.82
C CYS A 342 -14.22 33.82 -22.16
N SER A 343 -15.44 33.62 -22.65
CA SER A 343 -16.05 34.43 -23.70
C SER A 343 -17.42 34.89 -23.23
N GLY A 344 -17.69 36.19 -23.39
CA GLY A 344 -19.05 36.75 -23.35
C GLY A 344 -19.31 37.76 -22.24
N ALA A 345 -18.80 38.98 -22.39
CA ALA A 345 -19.38 40.15 -21.74
C ALA A 345 -19.68 41.20 -22.83
N SER A 346 -20.97 41.35 -23.15
CA SER A 346 -21.50 42.52 -23.88
C SER A 346 -21.73 43.67 -22.89
N PRO A 347 -21.55 44.94 -23.30
CA PRO A 347 -21.54 46.08 -22.38
C PRO A 347 -22.95 46.58 -22.07
N PRO A 348 -23.20 47.16 -20.88
CA PRO A 348 -24.41 47.92 -20.64
C PRO A 348 -24.26 49.36 -21.13
N SER A 349 -25.27 49.77 -21.89
CA SER A 349 -25.63 51.12 -22.32
C SER A 349 -25.74 52.13 -21.17
N ARG A 350 -25.20 53.34 -21.37
CA ARG A 350 -25.60 54.57 -20.66
C ARG A 350 -26.96 55.06 -21.16
N PRO A 351 -27.78 55.66 -20.28
CA PRO A 351 -28.15 57.07 -20.48
C PRO A 351 -28.50 57.82 -19.15
N PRO A 352 -28.95 59.09 -19.20
CA PRO A 352 -28.47 60.23 -19.98
C PRO A 352 -27.40 61.05 -19.23
#